data_AF-A0A4V0I6H6-F1
#
_entry.id   AF-A0A4V0I6H6-F1
#
_cell.length_a   1.000
_cell.length_b   1.000
_cell.length_c   1.000
_cell.angle_alpha   90.00
_cell.angle_beta   90.00
_cell.angle_gamma   90.00
#
_symmetry.space_group_name_H-M   'P 1'
#
loop_
_entity.id
_entity.type
_entity.pdbx_description
1 polymer ?
#
loop_
_entity_poly.entity_id
_entity_poly.type
_entity_poly.pdbx_seq_one_letter_code
_entity_poly.pdbx_strand_id
1 'polypeptide(L)'
;MPLRDHFHNPLKDYCPWSSVHSNWGTKMVDRLNGDRLSENFRAQAASHFGAQLEADIATLERSERGSLFEDVNGHDGGVATATKTEVYSPPAAVLSATIEFDDPDLFEVKIFRGSGGWELVAVVELVSEANKDREEHRQAFAVKCGSYLQKGISVVVVDTVTTYSANLHNELCELIGAAEPLRWSPPNGLSVVVYRANRVANNGGTRLNVWPYPLALKSPLPTVPLWLAADLAVPLELELTYEAACKSLRVA
;
A
#
# COMPACT_ATOMS: atom_id res chain seq x y z
N MET A 1 0.39 -6.16 19.45
CA MET A 1 -0.42 -7.39 19.56
C MET A 1 -0.18 -8.19 18.30
N PRO A 2 0.23 -9.46 18.41
CA PRO A 2 0.91 -10.12 17.31
C PRO A 2 0.01 -10.56 16.15
N LEU A 3 0.63 -10.77 14.99
CA LEU A 3 0.00 -11.33 13.79
C LEU A 3 -0.61 -12.71 14.08
N ARG A 4 -1.90 -12.86 13.77
CA ARG A 4 -2.65 -14.11 13.90
C ARG A 4 -2.79 -14.83 12.56
N ASP A 5 -3.00 -16.14 12.63
CA ASP A 5 -3.25 -16.97 11.45
C ASP A 5 -4.76 -16.97 11.12
N HIS A 6 -5.16 -16.16 10.14
CA HIS A 6 -6.55 -16.01 9.73
C HIS A 6 -7.05 -17.09 8.76
N PHE A 7 -6.16 -17.96 8.27
CA PHE A 7 -6.47 -18.91 7.19
C PHE A 7 -6.69 -20.34 7.70
N HIS A 8 -6.42 -20.56 9.00
CA HIS A 8 -6.62 -21.81 9.72
C HIS A 8 -7.56 -21.61 10.93
N ASN A 9 -8.04 -22.73 11.47
CA ASN A 9 -8.98 -22.73 12.59
C ASN A 9 -8.30 -22.36 13.92
N PRO A 10 -8.99 -21.64 14.83
CA PRO A 10 -10.43 -21.30 14.78
C PRO A 10 -10.77 -20.00 14.01
N LEU A 11 -9.80 -19.20 13.61
CA LEU A 11 -10.07 -17.85 13.11
C LEU A 11 -10.74 -17.82 11.74
N LYS A 12 -10.37 -18.75 10.84
CA LYS A 12 -10.99 -18.92 9.52
C LYS A 12 -12.51 -19.03 9.59
N ASP A 13 -13.01 -19.87 10.51
CA ASP A 13 -14.43 -20.12 10.71
C ASP A 13 -15.13 -19.00 11.50
N TYR A 14 -14.37 -18.24 12.31
CA TYR A 14 -14.91 -17.14 13.12
C TYR A 14 -15.10 -15.83 12.34
N CYS A 15 -14.11 -15.46 11.53
CA CYS A 15 -14.12 -14.23 10.74
C CYS A 15 -13.37 -14.44 9.42
N PRO A 16 -14.06 -14.44 8.26
CA PRO A 16 -13.42 -14.64 6.97
C PRO A 16 -12.32 -13.61 6.71
N TRP A 17 -11.19 -14.05 6.13
CA TRP A 17 -10.05 -13.16 5.84
C TRP A 17 -10.46 -11.90 5.07
N SER A 18 -11.39 -12.00 4.12
CA SER A 18 -11.92 -10.85 3.36
C SER A 18 -12.51 -9.74 4.23
N SER A 19 -13.08 -10.07 5.40
CA SER A 19 -13.61 -9.09 6.36
C SER A 19 -12.48 -8.39 7.11
N VAL A 20 -11.47 -9.15 7.54
CA VAL A 20 -10.28 -8.61 8.23
C VAL A 20 -9.45 -7.75 7.28
N HIS A 21 -9.20 -8.25 6.06
CA HIS A 21 -8.49 -7.57 4.97
C HIS A 21 -9.11 -6.22 4.63
N SER A 22 -10.41 -6.19 4.32
CA SER A 22 -11.13 -4.96 3.96
C SER A 22 -11.08 -3.92 5.08
N ASN A 23 -11.39 -4.35 6.30
CA ASN A 23 -11.40 -3.46 7.46
C ASN A 23 -9.98 -3.02 7.88
N TRP A 24 -8.95 -3.84 7.68
CA TRP A 24 -7.56 -3.43 7.90
C TRP A 24 -7.15 -2.34 6.92
N GLY A 25 -7.51 -2.47 5.63
CA GLY A 25 -7.39 -1.39 4.66
C GLY A 25 -8.10 -0.10 5.11
N THR A 26 -9.31 -0.20 5.65
CA THR A 26 -10.01 0.96 6.26
C THR A 26 -9.22 1.56 7.41
N LYS A 27 -8.69 0.76 8.35
CA LYS A 27 -7.92 1.28 9.48
C LYS A 27 -6.57 1.89 9.08
N MET A 28 -5.96 1.42 8.00
CA MET A 28 -4.81 2.12 7.39
C MET A 28 -5.21 3.49 6.85
N VAL A 29 -6.32 3.59 6.11
CA VAL A 29 -6.83 4.86 5.56
C VAL A 29 -7.21 5.84 6.67
N ASP A 30 -7.89 5.37 7.73
CA ASP A 30 -8.24 6.17 8.91
C ASP A 30 -6.97 6.76 9.56
N ARG A 31 -5.95 5.92 9.80
CA ARG A 31 -4.70 6.33 10.44
C ARG A 31 -3.85 7.25 9.57
N LEU A 32 -3.79 6.97 8.26
CA LEU A 32 -3.06 7.80 7.30
C LEU A 32 -3.67 9.19 7.22
N ASN A 33 -4.98 9.30 6.97
CA ASN A 33 -5.66 10.59 6.85
C ASN A 33 -5.81 11.34 8.19
N GLY A 34 -5.85 10.63 9.33
CA GLY A 34 -6.02 11.24 10.65
C GLY A 34 -4.74 11.80 11.26
N ASP A 35 -3.61 11.10 11.12
CA ASP A 35 -2.40 11.39 11.92
C ASP A 35 -1.10 11.49 11.11
N ARG A 36 -1.03 10.94 9.88
CA ARG A 36 0.25 10.71 9.17
C ARG A 36 0.40 11.49 7.85
N LEU A 37 -0.69 11.75 7.14
CA LEU A 37 -0.69 12.56 5.93
C LEU A 37 -0.99 14.03 6.26
N SER A 38 -0.32 14.95 5.56
CA SER A 38 -0.71 16.36 5.57
C SER A 38 -1.89 16.60 4.62
N GLU A 39 -2.56 17.75 4.74
CA GLU A 39 -3.77 18.11 3.96
C GLU A 39 -3.59 18.03 2.43
N ASN A 40 -2.34 18.10 1.94
CA ASN A 40 -2.00 17.94 0.53
C ASN A 40 -2.08 16.49 0.02
N PHE A 41 -2.23 15.51 0.92
CA PHE A 41 -2.31 14.08 0.61
C PHE A 41 -3.58 13.44 1.15
N ARG A 42 -4.07 12.39 0.48
CA ARG A 42 -5.24 11.64 0.92
C ARG A 42 -5.16 10.16 0.54
N ALA A 43 -5.23 9.29 1.54
CA ALA A 43 -5.40 7.85 1.36
C ALA A 43 -6.88 7.51 1.08
N GLN A 44 -7.13 6.53 0.21
CA GLN A 44 -8.46 5.99 -0.09
C GLN A 44 -8.39 4.47 -0.26
N ALA A 45 -9.38 3.75 0.26
CA ALA A 45 -9.52 2.32 0.02
C ALA A 45 -10.32 2.09 -1.27
N ALA A 46 -9.69 1.49 -2.29
CA ALA A 46 -10.40 1.01 -3.47
C ALA A 46 -10.87 -0.43 -3.24
N SER A 47 -12.19 -0.64 -3.18
CA SER A 47 -12.78 -1.99 -3.11
C SER A 47 -13.26 -2.41 -4.49
N HIS A 48 -12.78 -3.55 -4.99
CA HIS A 48 -13.21 -4.14 -6.26
C HIS A 48 -14.12 -5.33 -5.96
N PHE A 49 -15.35 -5.27 -6.46
CA PHE A 49 -16.33 -6.35 -6.33
C PHE A 49 -16.49 -7.07 -7.67
N GLY A 50 -16.40 -8.40 -7.63
CA GLY A 50 -16.90 -9.28 -8.70
C GLY A 50 -15.82 -9.81 -9.66
N ALA A 51 -15.87 -11.12 -9.90
CA ALA A 51 -15.03 -11.79 -10.88
C ALA A 51 -15.42 -11.39 -12.32
N GLN A 52 -14.42 -11.29 -13.20
CA GLN A 52 -14.55 -11.08 -14.65
C GLN A 52 -15.38 -9.85 -15.11
N LEU A 53 -14.79 -8.65 -15.05
CA LEU A 53 -14.68 -7.75 -16.22
C LEU A 53 -13.73 -6.57 -15.94
N GLU A 54 -12.91 -6.21 -16.93
CA GLU A 54 -12.09 -5.00 -16.93
C GLU A 54 -12.91 -3.75 -17.30
N ALA A 55 -12.74 -2.65 -16.58
CA ALA A 55 -12.87 -1.29 -17.10
C ALA A 55 -12.29 -0.28 -16.09
N ASP A 56 -11.32 0.52 -16.52
CA ASP A 56 -10.72 1.61 -15.73
C ASP A 56 -11.36 2.97 -16.10
N ILE A 57 -10.83 4.05 -15.50
CA ILE A 57 -11.14 5.48 -15.67
C ILE A 57 -12.27 6.02 -14.78
N ALA A 58 -11.86 6.85 -13.83
CA ALA A 58 -12.66 7.96 -13.32
C ALA A 58 -11.82 9.24 -13.33
N THR A 59 -11.79 9.93 -14.48
CA THR A 59 -11.40 11.34 -14.53
C THR A 59 -12.48 12.15 -13.81
N LEU A 60 -12.18 12.70 -12.64
CA LEU A 60 -13.12 13.58 -11.94
C LEU A 60 -12.82 15.05 -12.25
N GLU A 61 -13.30 15.53 -13.39
CA GLU A 61 -13.39 16.98 -13.63
C GLU A 61 -14.39 17.60 -12.63
N ARG A 62 -13.90 18.48 -11.76
CA ARG A 62 -14.76 19.34 -10.97
C ARG A 62 -15.31 20.45 -11.87
N SER A 63 -16.38 20.17 -12.60
CA SER A 63 -17.14 21.24 -13.27
C SER A 63 -17.73 22.18 -12.22
N GLU A 64 -17.27 23.42 -12.20
CA GLU A 64 -17.86 24.45 -11.35
C GLU A 64 -19.23 24.87 -11.92
N ARG A 65 -20.27 24.76 -11.10
CA ARG A 65 -21.51 25.49 -11.34
C ARG A 65 -22.05 26.08 -10.04
N GLY A 66 -21.99 27.41 -9.99
CA GLY A 66 -23.08 28.24 -9.49
C GLY A 66 -23.33 28.23 -8.00
N SER A 67 -22.84 29.27 -7.33
CA SER A 67 -23.43 29.78 -6.08
C SER A 67 -24.94 29.96 -6.21
N LEU A 68 -25.69 29.52 -5.20
CA LEU A 68 -26.83 30.26 -4.67
C LEU A 68 -26.93 30.03 -3.14
N PHE A 69 -27.22 31.12 -2.43
CA PHE A 69 -27.52 31.30 -0.99
C PHE A 69 -26.36 31.71 -0.07
N GLU A 70 -26.59 32.87 0.57
CA GLU A 70 -25.64 33.69 1.32
C GLU A 70 -25.67 33.45 2.84
N ASP A 71 -24.55 33.81 3.48
CA ASP A 71 -24.39 34.41 4.81
C ASP A 71 -25.19 33.95 6.04
N VAL A 72 -24.45 33.58 7.10
CA VAL A 72 -24.42 34.40 8.33
C VAL A 72 -23.07 34.28 9.08
N ASN A 73 -22.65 35.38 9.70
CA ASN A 73 -21.36 35.58 10.36
C ASN A 73 -21.20 34.84 11.71
N GLY A 74 -19.96 34.50 12.06
CA GLY A 74 -19.56 34.09 13.41
C GLY A 74 -18.03 34.10 13.62
N HIS A 75 -17.50 35.16 14.22
CA HIS A 75 -16.11 35.23 14.69
C HIS A 75 -15.93 34.38 15.94
N ASP A 76 -14.90 33.52 16.02
CA ASP A 76 -13.94 33.57 17.15
C ASP A 76 -12.61 32.86 16.84
N GLY A 77 -11.58 33.16 17.62
CA GLY A 77 -10.18 32.81 17.33
C GLY A 77 -9.82 31.33 17.52
N GLY A 78 -9.55 30.63 16.41
CA GLY A 78 -8.91 29.32 16.41
C GLY A 78 -7.39 29.42 16.61
N VAL A 79 -6.88 28.91 17.73
CA VAL A 79 -5.43 28.83 18.01
C VAL A 79 -4.74 28.01 16.91
N ALA A 80 -3.73 28.60 16.27
CA ALA A 80 -2.84 27.91 15.36
C ALA A 80 -1.99 26.88 16.13
N THR A 81 -2.58 25.70 16.33
CA THR A 81 -1.88 24.55 16.89
C THR A 81 -0.86 24.13 15.85
N ALA A 82 0.42 24.48 16.06
CA ALA A 82 1.49 24.06 15.19
C ALA A 82 1.56 22.52 15.21
N THR A 83 0.98 21.90 14.18
CA THR A 83 1.08 20.47 13.94
C THR A 83 2.55 20.16 13.73
N LYS A 84 3.17 19.63 14.78
CA LYS A 84 4.55 19.19 14.79
C LYS A 84 4.65 17.99 13.85
N THR A 85 4.91 18.25 12.57
CA THR A 85 5.24 17.23 11.58
C THR A 85 6.46 16.47 12.10
N GLU A 86 6.23 15.28 12.65
CA GLU A 86 7.32 14.39 13.04
C GLU A 86 8.05 13.99 11.76
N VAL A 87 9.28 14.48 11.60
CA VAL A 87 10.12 14.16 10.45
C VAL A 87 10.50 12.67 10.57
N TYR A 88 9.76 11.84 9.85
CA TYR A 88 10.01 10.40 9.78
C TYR A 88 11.23 10.15 8.89
N SER A 89 12.29 9.60 9.47
CA SER A 89 13.49 9.17 8.76
C SER A 89 13.35 7.69 8.36
N PRO A 90 13.05 7.36 7.09
CA PRO A 90 12.95 5.98 6.63
C PRO A 90 14.33 5.28 6.67
N PRO A 91 14.37 3.95 6.90
CA PRO A 91 15.62 3.19 6.90
C PRO A 91 16.28 3.15 5.52
N ALA A 92 17.57 2.81 5.46
CA ALA A 92 18.28 2.57 4.20
C ALA A 92 17.72 1.34 3.46
N ALA A 93 17.72 1.37 2.12
CA ALA A 93 17.27 0.26 1.28
C ALA A 93 18.17 -0.97 1.49
N VAL A 94 17.56 -2.16 1.54
CA VAL A 94 18.27 -3.42 1.76
C VAL A 94 18.76 -4.01 0.43
N LEU A 95 17.92 -3.96 -0.60
CA LEU A 95 18.22 -4.45 -1.95
C LEU A 95 17.97 -3.33 -2.96
N SER A 96 18.70 -3.32 -4.08
CA SER A 96 18.48 -2.30 -5.11
C SER A 96 19.11 -2.66 -6.47
N ALA A 97 18.33 -2.50 -7.54
CA ALA A 97 18.70 -2.77 -8.91
C ALA A 97 18.37 -1.58 -9.83
N THR A 98 18.97 -1.55 -11.02
CA THR A 98 18.56 -0.66 -12.10
C THR A 98 17.74 -1.48 -13.10
N ILE A 99 16.58 -0.96 -13.49
CA ILE A 99 15.58 -1.66 -14.29
C ILE A 99 15.03 -0.76 -15.40
N GLU A 100 14.52 -1.41 -16.43
CA GLU A 100 13.71 -0.86 -17.50
C GLU A 100 12.33 -1.50 -17.42
N PHE A 101 11.28 -0.77 -17.81
CA PHE A 101 9.90 -1.21 -17.66
C PHE A 101 9.19 -1.18 -19.01
N ASP A 102 8.64 -2.32 -19.41
CA ASP A 102 7.61 -2.43 -20.45
C ASP A 102 6.21 -2.56 -19.81
N ASP A 103 5.20 -1.96 -20.45
CA ASP A 103 3.89 -1.57 -19.89
C ASP A 103 2.89 -2.74 -19.66
N PRO A 104 2.36 -2.91 -18.45
CA PRO A 104 0.88 -2.99 -18.25
C PRO A 104 0.36 -2.23 -16.98
N ASP A 105 -0.96 -2.29 -16.67
CA ASP A 105 -1.69 -1.41 -15.70
C ASP A 105 -2.56 -2.12 -14.59
N LEU A 106 -3.34 -1.37 -13.76
CA LEU A 106 -4.38 -1.75 -12.71
C LEU A 106 -3.88 -2.30 -11.31
N PHE A 107 -4.52 -2.18 -10.10
CA PHE A 107 -5.51 -1.27 -9.41
C PHE A 107 -5.50 -1.46 -7.84
N GLU A 108 -5.37 -0.41 -6.97
CA GLU A 108 -4.75 -0.50 -5.59
C GLU A 108 -5.31 0.41 -4.40
N VAL A 109 -4.77 0.40 -3.15
CA VAL A 109 -5.16 1.29 -1.98
C VAL A 109 -4.53 2.69 -2.05
N LYS A 110 -5.02 3.48 -3.00
CA LYS A 110 -4.41 4.71 -3.53
C LYS A 110 -4.18 5.82 -2.48
N ILE A 111 -2.94 6.32 -2.37
CA ILE A 111 -2.61 7.61 -1.76
C ILE A 111 -2.43 8.65 -2.87
N PHE A 112 -3.22 9.71 -2.81
CA PHE A 112 -3.21 10.81 -3.78
C PHE A 112 -2.59 12.09 -3.22
N ARG A 113 -2.13 12.99 -4.09
CA ARG A 113 -1.60 14.34 -3.81
C ARG A 113 -2.36 15.41 -4.59
N GLY A 114 -2.66 16.57 -3.98
CA GLY A 114 -2.83 17.82 -4.74
C GLY A 114 -3.94 18.81 -4.32
N SER A 115 -3.84 20.03 -4.88
CA SER A 115 -4.88 21.06 -4.92
C SER A 115 -5.06 21.54 -6.37
N GLY A 116 -6.03 20.98 -7.09
CA GLY A 116 -6.28 21.25 -8.52
C GLY A 116 -6.32 20.01 -9.42
N GLY A 117 -5.88 18.86 -8.91
CA GLY A 117 -5.94 17.54 -9.53
C GLY A 117 -5.28 16.52 -8.62
N TRP A 118 -5.91 15.37 -8.40
CA TRP A 118 -5.39 14.34 -7.48
C TRP A 118 -4.50 13.35 -8.25
N GLU A 119 -3.20 13.37 -7.96
CA GLU A 119 -2.19 12.47 -8.54
C GLU A 119 -1.91 11.31 -7.59
N LEU A 120 -1.90 10.07 -8.09
CA LEU A 120 -1.55 8.88 -7.32
C LEU A 120 -0.03 8.79 -7.12
N VAL A 121 0.44 8.63 -5.87
CA VAL A 121 1.87 8.65 -5.53
C VAL A 121 2.38 7.40 -4.80
N ALA A 122 1.52 6.68 -4.08
CA ALA A 122 1.93 5.55 -3.25
C ALA A 122 0.78 4.57 -2.95
N VAL A 123 1.12 3.35 -2.53
CA VAL A 123 0.15 2.32 -2.17
C VAL A 123 0.55 1.28 -1.13
N VAL A 124 -0.49 0.66 -0.56
CA VAL A 124 -0.43 -0.62 0.15
C VAL A 124 -1.28 -1.70 -0.53
N GLU A 125 -0.66 -2.82 -0.91
CA GLU A 125 -1.29 -4.02 -1.44
C GLU A 125 -1.38 -5.10 -0.36
N LEU A 126 -2.59 -5.32 0.18
CA LEU A 126 -2.87 -6.42 1.10
C LEU A 126 -3.12 -7.70 0.30
N VAL A 127 -2.27 -8.72 0.48
CA VAL A 127 -2.36 -9.98 -0.28
C VAL A 127 -3.55 -10.84 0.18
N SER A 128 -4.23 -11.47 -0.77
CA SER A 128 -5.30 -12.45 -0.55
C SER A 128 -4.87 -13.87 -0.96
N GLU A 129 -5.58 -14.91 -0.51
CA GLU A 129 -5.32 -16.30 -0.92
C GLU A 129 -5.32 -16.47 -2.45
N ALA A 130 -6.28 -15.81 -3.11
CA ALA A 130 -6.42 -15.80 -4.57
C ALA A 130 -5.25 -15.12 -5.29
N ASN A 131 -4.36 -14.38 -4.62
CA ASN A 131 -3.15 -13.88 -5.27
C ASN A 131 -2.03 -14.92 -5.32
N LYS A 132 -2.14 -16.04 -4.58
CA LYS A 132 -1.08 -17.06 -4.45
C LYS A 132 -1.50 -18.46 -4.93
N ASP A 133 -2.79 -18.68 -5.20
CA ASP A 133 -3.37 -19.99 -5.54
C ASP A 133 -2.95 -20.52 -6.92
N ARG A 134 -3.01 -19.67 -7.96
CA ARG A 134 -2.78 -20.01 -9.36
C ARG A 134 -1.71 -19.14 -10.00
N GLU A 135 -1.01 -19.66 -11.00
CA GLU A 135 0.10 -18.97 -11.66
C GLU A 135 -0.36 -17.69 -12.37
N GLU A 136 -1.49 -17.75 -13.05
CA GLU A 136 -2.09 -16.61 -13.75
C GLU A 136 -2.43 -15.47 -12.77
N HIS A 137 -2.85 -15.81 -11.54
CA HIS A 137 -3.13 -14.83 -10.50
C HIS A 137 -1.86 -14.20 -9.91
N ARG A 138 -0.77 -14.98 -9.76
CA ARG A 138 0.53 -14.47 -9.30
C ARG A 138 1.13 -13.52 -10.33
N GLN A 139 1.09 -13.91 -11.60
CA GLN A 139 1.52 -13.08 -12.73
C GLN A 139 0.68 -11.79 -12.82
N ALA A 140 -0.65 -11.87 -12.70
CA ALA A 140 -1.49 -10.68 -12.66
C ALA A 140 -1.17 -9.74 -11.49
N PHE A 141 -0.85 -10.27 -10.30
CA PHE A 141 -0.41 -9.47 -9.15
C PHE A 141 0.96 -8.82 -9.37
N ALA A 142 1.91 -9.55 -9.98
CA ALA A 142 3.22 -9.03 -10.35
C ALA A 142 3.12 -7.91 -11.40
N VAL A 143 2.34 -8.12 -12.46
CA VAL A 143 2.02 -7.11 -13.50
C VAL A 143 1.47 -5.84 -12.87
N LYS A 144 0.44 -5.99 -12.04
CA LYS A 144 -0.15 -4.93 -11.23
C LYS A 144 0.89 -4.13 -10.47
N CYS A 145 1.77 -4.78 -9.69
CA CYS A 145 2.80 -4.08 -8.93
C CYS A 145 3.87 -3.42 -9.82
N GLY A 146 4.19 -4.03 -10.97
CA GLY A 146 5.09 -3.47 -11.97
C GLY A 146 4.59 -2.16 -12.56
N SER A 147 3.29 -2.07 -12.87
CA SER A 147 2.63 -0.88 -13.43
C SER A 147 2.90 0.39 -12.61
N TYR A 148 2.77 0.25 -11.29
CA TYR A 148 2.95 1.35 -10.35
C TYR A 148 4.38 1.81 -10.30
N LEU A 149 5.31 0.86 -10.23
CA LEU A 149 6.74 1.16 -10.19
C LEU A 149 7.22 1.79 -11.51
N GLN A 150 6.65 1.42 -12.66
CA GLN A 150 6.90 2.09 -13.95
C GLN A 150 6.42 3.54 -13.95
N LYS A 151 5.25 3.81 -13.36
CA LYS A 151 4.69 5.15 -13.16
C LYS A 151 5.36 5.95 -12.04
N GLY A 152 6.33 5.37 -11.33
CA GLY A 152 7.05 6.00 -10.21
C GLY A 152 6.27 6.01 -8.88
N ILE A 153 5.17 5.27 -8.81
CA ILE A 153 4.32 5.10 -7.62
C ILE A 153 4.99 4.07 -6.69
N SER A 154 5.12 4.40 -5.40
CA SER A 154 5.69 3.46 -4.42
C SER A 154 4.66 2.39 -4.04
N VAL A 155 5.09 1.13 -3.95
CA VAL A 155 4.23 -0.01 -3.61
C VAL A 155 4.69 -0.64 -2.31
N VAL A 156 3.76 -0.94 -1.41
CA VAL A 156 4.00 -1.75 -0.20
C VAL A 156 3.17 -3.02 -0.27
N VAL A 157 3.78 -4.17 -0.53
CA VAL A 157 3.09 -5.47 -0.52
C VAL A 157 3.10 -6.04 0.89
N VAL A 158 1.95 -6.43 1.42
CA VAL A 158 1.77 -7.04 2.75
C VAL A 158 1.22 -8.46 2.58
N ASP A 159 2.11 -9.45 2.65
CA ASP A 159 1.78 -10.87 2.56
C ASP A 159 1.71 -11.52 3.94
N THR A 160 0.48 -11.78 4.38
CA THR A 160 0.17 -12.54 5.60
C THR A 160 -0.45 -13.91 5.31
N VAL A 161 -0.51 -14.34 4.04
CA VAL A 161 -1.22 -15.56 3.61
C VAL A 161 -0.42 -16.81 3.94
N THR A 162 -0.96 -17.64 4.84
CA THR A 162 -0.32 -18.87 5.36
C THR A 162 -0.70 -20.14 4.59
N THR A 163 -1.75 -20.12 3.76
CA THR A 163 -2.24 -21.28 2.99
C THR A 163 -1.41 -21.61 1.76
N TYR A 164 -0.61 -20.66 1.26
CA TYR A 164 0.24 -20.82 0.08
C TYR A 164 1.64 -20.23 0.32
N SER A 165 2.67 -20.92 -0.16
CA SER A 165 4.09 -20.56 0.03
C SER A 165 4.71 -19.77 -1.13
N ALA A 166 3.92 -19.41 -2.15
CA ALA A 166 4.41 -18.67 -3.31
C ALA A 166 5.03 -17.31 -2.92
N ASN A 167 6.06 -16.89 -3.65
CA ASN A 167 6.81 -15.67 -3.35
C ASN A 167 6.55 -14.59 -4.41
N LEU A 168 5.55 -13.74 -4.16
CA LEU A 168 5.13 -12.65 -5.06
C LEU A 168 6.22 -11.59 -5.30
N HIS A 169 7.21 -11.47 -4.40
CA HIS A 169 8.36 -10.59 -4.61
C HIS A 169 9.28 -11.12 -5.71
N ASN A 170 9.56 -12.42 -5.73
CA ASN A 170 10.37 -13.03 -6.79
C ASN A 170 9.62 -12.99 -8.14
N GLU A 171 8.32 -13.26 -8.16
CA GLU A 171 7.47 -13.15 -9.37
C GLU A 171 7.54 -11.73 -9.97
N LEU A 172 7.44 -10.68 -9.14
CA LEU A 172 7.63 -9.29 -9.56
C LEU A 172 9.05 -9.01 -10.06
N CYS A 173 10.08 -9.52 -9.39
CA CYS A 173 11.47 -9.31 -9.80
C CYS A 173 11.82 -10.04 -11.09
N GLU A 174 11.23 -11.21 -11.35
CA GLU A 174 11.34 -11.95 -12.61
C GLU A 174 10.68 -11.18 -13.76
N LEU A 175 9.46 -10.64 -13.54
CA LEU A 175 8.76 -9.81 -14.53
C LEU A 175 9.56 -8.57 -14.98
N ILE A 176 10.15 -7.83 -14.03
CA ILE A 176 10.86 -6.57 -14.31
C ILE A 176 12.36 -6.76 -14.65
N GLY A 177 12.78 -7.99 -14.98
CA GLY A 177 14.17 -8.30 -15.36
C GLY A 177 15.20 -8.15 -14.25
N ALA A 178 14.78 -8.14 -12.98
CA ALA A 178 15.61 -7.88 -11.79
C ALA A 178 15.78 -9.09 -10.85
N ALA A 179 15.45 -10.30 -11.32
CA ALA A 179 15.42 -11.52 -10.52
C ALA A 179 16.69 -11.74 -9.69
N GLU A 180 17.87 -11.74 -10.32
CA GLU A 180 19.14 -11.99 -9.64
C GLU A 180 19.54 -10.92 -8.59
N PRO A 181 19.60 -9.61 -8.91
CA PRO A 181 20.05 -8.59 -7.95
C PRO A 181 19.05 -8.32 -6.81
N LEU A 182 17.79 -8.77 -6.92
CA LEU A 182 16.75 -8.56 -5.92
C LEU A 182 16.22 -9.85 -5.27
N ARG A 183 16.71 -11.05 -5.64
CA ARG A 183 16.21 -12.34 -5.14
C ARG A 183 16.20 -12.38 -3.61
N TRP A 184 15.00 -12.50 -3.02
CA TRP A 184 14.83 -12.63 -1.57
C TRP A 184 13.61 -13.49 -1.22
N SER A 185 13.72 -14.28 -0.16
CA SER A 185 12.62 -15.11 0.35
C SER A 185 12.47 -14.95 1.87
N PRO A 186 11.26 -14.70 2.39
CA PRO A 186 11.00 -14.71 3.82
C PRO A 186 11.14 -16.14 4.39
N PRO A 187 11.70 -16.34 5.60
CA PRO A 187 11.92 -17.67 6.19
C PRO A 187 10.67 -18.55 6.37
N ASN A 188 9.48 -17.95 6.35
CA ASN A 188 8.19 -18.62 6.60
C ASN A 188 7.09 -18.24 5.59
N GLY A 189 7.47 -17.67 4.44
CA GLY A 189 6.50 -17.26 3.40
C GLY A 189 5.74 -15.96 3.67
N LEU A 190 5.90 -15.32 4.84
CA LEU A 190 5.18 -14.10 5.23
C LEU A 190 6.12 -12.88 5.20
N SER A 191 5.67 -11.78 4.61
CA SER A 191 6.52 -10.59 4.48
C SER A 191 5.75 -9.28 4.31
N VAL A 192 6.43 -8.18 4.59
CA VAL A 192 6.10 -6.87 4.01
C VAL A 192 7.26 -6.48 3.12
N VAL A 193 6.99 -6.04 1.89
CA VAL A 193 8.04 -5.56 0.99
C VAL A 193 7.66 -4.17 0.47
N VAL A 194 8.48 -3.18 0.80
CA VAL A 194 8.36 -1.82 0.26
C VAL A 194 9.21 -1.71 -0.99
N TYR A 195 8.64 -1.13 -2.04
CA TYR A 195 9.27 -0.85 -3.33
C TYR A 195 9.19 0.64 -3.64
N ARG A 196 10.30 1.22 -4.08
CA ARG A 196 10.35 2.59 -4.59
C ARG A 196 11.19 2.65 -5.86
N ALA A 197 10.59 3.11 -6.94
CA ALA A 197 11.25 3.31 -8.23
C ALA A 197 11.54 4.80 -8.45
N ASN A 198 12.81 5.16 -8.57
CA ASN A 198 13.25 6.53 -8.85
C ASN A 198 13.97 6.57 -10.20
N ARG A 199 13.55 7.43 -11.14
CA ARG A 199 14.31 7.66 -12.38
C ARG A 199 15.69 8.26 -12.06
N VAL A 200 16.73 7.68 -12.66
CA VAL A 200 18.10 8.20 -12.54
C VAL A 200 18.31 9.26 -13.61
N ALA A 201 18.98 10.36 -13.25
CA ALA A 201 19.34 11.41 -14.21
C ALA A 201 20.24 10.87 -15.34
N ASN A 202 20.30 11.59 -16.46
CA ASN A 202 21.21 11.32 -17.58
C ASN A 202 21.08 9.90 -18.18
N ASN A 203 19.84 9.45 -18.43
CA ASN A 203 19.49 8.14 -19.00
C ASN A 203 20.00 6.91 -18.20
N GLY A 204 20.23 7.04 -16.88
CA GLY A 204 20.68 5.93 -16.03
C GLY A 204 19.63 4.87 -15.67
N GLY A 205 18.58 4.72 -16.47
CA GLY A 205 17.43 3.84 -16.20
C GLY A 205 16.60 4.24 -14.99
N THR A 206 15.80 3.29 -14.47
CA THR A 206 15.06 3.48 -13.21
C THR A 206 15.73 2.69 -12.09
N ARG A 207 16.02 3.33 -10.96
CA ARG A 207 16.58 2.67 -9.78
C ARG A 207 15.44 2.19 -8.88
N LEU A 208 15.29 0.87 -8.76
CA LEU A 208 14.42 0.25 -7.79
C LEU A 208 15.16 0.07 -6.47
N ASN A 209 14.57 0.56 -5.38
CA ASN A 209 14.97 0.28 -4.00
C ASN A 209 13.92 -0.63 -3.34
N VAL A 210 14.38 -1.61 -2.56
CA VAL A 210 13.52 -2.58 -1.88
C VAL A 210 13.89 -2.69 -0.40
N TRP A 211 12.86 -2.71 0.45
CA TRP A 211 12.96 -2.98 1.89
C TRP A 211 12.06 -4.19 2.23
N PRO A 212 12.62 -5.40 2.27
CA PRO A 212 11.89 -6.58 2.70
C PRO A 212 11.94 -6.73 4.23
N TYR A 213 10.80 -7.01 4.84
CA TYR A 213 10.62 -7.29 6.26
C TYR A 213 9.99 -8.68 6.40
N PRO A 214 10.70 -9.68 6.93
CA PRO A 214 10.09 -10.97 7.22
C PRO A 214 9.07 -10.79 8.36
N LEU A 215 7.87 -11.33 8.16
CA LEU A 215 6.85 -11.41 9.23
C LEU A 215 6.97 -12.74 9.96
N ALA A 216 6.23 -12.90 11.05
CA ALA A 216 6.00 -14.20 11.68
C ALA A 216 4.66 -14.21 12.42
N LEU A 217 3.97 -15.34 12.40
CA LEU A 217 2.83 -15.58 13.28
C LEU A 217 3.28 -15.43 14.74
N LYS A 218 2.41 -14.87 15.57
CA LYS A 218 2.65 -14.60 17.00
C LYS A 218 3.76 -13.55 17.28
N SER A 219 4.22 -12.82 16.26
CA SER A 219 5.13 -11.67 16.39
C SER A 219 4.45 -10.34 16.05
N PRO A 220 4.97 -9.19 16.55
CA PRO A 220 4.55 -7.85 16.12
C PRO A 220 4.69 -7.62 14.61
N LEU A 221 3.84 -6.75 14.06
CA LEU A 221 3.96 -6.27 12.68
C LEU A 221 4.89 -5.04 12.63
N PRO A 222 5.74 -4.89 11.59
CA PRO A 222 6.68 -3.77 11.51
C PRO A 222 5.97 -2.45 11.18
N THR A 223 6.56 -1.33 11.62
CA THR A 223 6.28 -0.04 10.96
C THR A 223 7.24 0.09 9.78
N VAL A 224 6.69 0.32 8.58
CA VAL A 224 7.46 0.36 7.32
C VAL A 224 7.33 1.74 6.65
N PRO A 225 8.30 2.17 5.82
CA PRO A 225 8.19 3.43 5.11
C PRO A 225 7.15 3.34 3.98
N LEU A 226 6.23 4.30 3.93
CA LEU A 226 5.37 4.57 2.78
C LEU A 226 5.90 5.84 2.08
N TRP A 227 6.53 5.68 0.92
CA TRP A 227 7.15 6.79 0.19
C TRP A 227 6.09 7.56 -0.62
N LEU A 228 5.98 8.86 -0.36
CA LEU A 228 5.07 9.78 -1.05
C LEU A 228 5.77 10.62 -2.13
N ALA A 229 7.11 10.68 -2.08
CA ALA A 229 7.98 11.24 -3.09
C ALA A 229 9.40 10.62 -2.98
N ALA A 230 10.36 11.11 -3.76
CA ALA A 230 11.74 10.61 -3.75
C ALA A 230 12.45 10.78 -2.38
N ASP A 231 12.10 11.82 -1.62
CA ASP A 231 12.68 12.23 -0.34
C ASP A 231 11.65 12.32 0.81
N LEU A 232 10.36 12.14 0.52
CA LEU A 232 9.27 12.17 1.50
C LEU A 232 8.71 10.76 1.75
N ALA A 233 8.72 10.33 3.00
CA ALA A 233 8.02 9.13 3.46
C ALA A 233 7.26 9.39 4.76
N VAL A 234 6.21 8.60 5.00
CA VAL A 234 5.46 8.56 6.26
C VAL A 234 5.49 7.14 6.84
N PRO A 235 5.34 6.96 8.17
CA PRO A 235 5.31 5.63 8.77
C PRO A 235 3.97 4.94 8.49
N LEU A 236 4.01 3.74 7.90
CA LEU A 236 2.88 2.83 7.81
C LEU A 236 2.89 1.89 9.02
N GLU A 237 2.09 2.21 10.03
CA GLU A 237 2.03 1.51 11.32
C GLU A 237 1.14 0.26 11.23
N LEU A 238 1.70 -0.82 10.68
CA LEU A 238 0.94 -2.06 10.40
C LEU A 238 0.37 -2.72 11.67
N GLU A 239 1.11 -2.76 12.77
CA GLU A 239 0.61 -3.36 14.03
C GLU A 239 -0.59 -2.58 14.58
N LEU A 240 -0.48 -1.25 14.68
CA LEU A 240 -1.54 -0.36 15.18
C LEU A 240 -2.84 -0.51 14.36
N THR A 241 -2.71 -0.53 13.03
CA THR A 241 -3.86 -0.61 12.12
C THR A 241 -4.48 -2.02 12.09
N TYR A 242 -3.66 -3.07 12.18
CA TYR A 242 -4.09 -4.46 12.29
C TYR A 242 -4.82 -4.74 13.61
N GLU A 243 -4.28 -4.22 14.71
CA GLU A 243 -4.91 -4.27 16.04
C GLU A 243 -6.28 -3.62 16.04
N ALA A 244 -6.37 -2.40 15.52
CA ALA A 244 -7.63 -1.67 15.44
C ALA A 244 -8.68 -2.45 14.63
N ALA A 245 -8.26 -3.09 13.53
CA ALA A 245 -9.13 -3.88 12.66
C ALA A 245 -9.60 -5.18 13.34
N CYS A 246 -8.68 -5.90 13.97
CA CYS A 246 -8.99 -7.10 14.74
C CYS A 246 -9.93 -6.79 15.92
N LYS A 247 -9.67 -5.69 16.64
CA LYS A 247 -10.48 -5.25 17.80
C LYS A 247 -11.89 -4.88 17.37
N SER A 248 -12.08 -4.15 16.27
CA SER A 248 -13.43 -3.79 15.80
C SER A 248 -14.22 -5.00 15.30
N LEU A 249 -13.55 -5.99 14.72
CA LEU A 249 -14.15 -7.27 14.29
C LEU A 249 -14.25 -8.32 15.42
N ARG A 250 -13.82 -7.99 16.64
CA ARG A 250 -13.81 -8.89 17.82
C ARG A 250 -12.97 -10.16 17.62
N VAL A 251 -11.99 -10.13 16.73
CA VAL A 251 -11.03 -11.22 16.53
C VAL A 251 -10.06 -11.25 17.71
N ALA A 252 -10.06 -12.38 18.44
CA ALA A 252 -9.26 -12.66 19.65
C ALA A 252 -7.95 -13.41 19.33
#